data_AF-B6EQU1-F1
#
_entry.id   AF-B6EQU1-F1
#
_cell.length_a   1.000
_cell.length_b   1.000
_cell.length_c   1.000
_cell.angle_alpha   90.00
_cell.angle_beta   90.00
_cell.angle_gamma   90.00
#
_symmetry.space_group_name_H-M   'P 1'
#
loop_
_entity.id
_entity.type
_entity.pdbx_description
1 polymer ?
#
loop_
_entity_poly.entity_id
_entity_poly.type
_entity_poly.pdbx_seq_one_letter_code
_entity_poly.pdbx_strand_id
1 'polypeptide(L)'
;MDRITSKQQYIQGKDKLSILIVDNCQVASMFLKKLLFQLGFTRVEKASSYQEAIKKCAKRNYSLLFIDYHLDQRLNGSELYDLLREKGFISPSTRVITISGDHSTQTVLSTLSKGNGDYLCKPISKSNLHNKISNAYQEYNIFKRLYSLLDERRYDELLTLSIQLISEKNIHELDLFLINFLMTHDKEKLSSLCEQPQFKNRKNYILAQLKLEDERNTTSKNEILKRAIALSKKQPLFTQALDFLSDIQCNHKNYEEALNASLQVLSLTPSIPHRALQTLNLALICNNKPVFLKASHSLANHLPIADSNWCSYAAECFNYFNSYIHNSISETDKNQLILEQKNIARRIEYRLTDRQKVQLNILYNYSLCKKYIQDGDIVTAKLNTLKVTAPFYDNLHELNTVILIELLYLLLFFGDIWLIEKVEYVLKTKKYFNVYCSELLVLLKQDPQLKQSISRLSTTINNANTLKETDPKEALTSYETERNNYPYSSELCIGLLESYVALSLDNPSLLGTAINLVKDMPLSHDLMQRRDNVLSFLHANPNFISEFDSNNLAHVIYPNQSHSVLDKRYQLSLSV
;
A
#
# COMPACT_ATOMS: atom_id res chain seq x y z
N MET A 1 30.54 30.57 -50.27
CA MET A 1 29.59 30.97 -49.21
C MET A 1 28.75 29.75 -48.87
N ASP A 2 29.32 28.85 -48.08
CA ASP A 2 28.60 27.76 -47.42
C ASP A 2 27.93 28.30 -46.17
N ARG A 3 26.62 28.07 -46.02
CA ARG A 3 25.92 28.07 -44.72
C ARG A 3 24.57 27.36 -44.84
N ILE A 4 24.60 26.05 -44.62
CA ILE A 4 23.77 25.32 -43.65
C ILE A 4 22.31 25.84 -43.56
N THR A 5 21.42 25.27 -44.36
CA THR A 5 20.02 25.08 -43.95
C THR A 5 19.84 23.62 -43.56
N SER A 6 19.53 23.43 -42.29
CA SER A 6 19.36 22.17 -41.59
C SER A 6 18.31 21.29 -42.26
N LYS A 7 18.74 20.15 -42.81
CA LYS A 7 17.87 18.99 -43.07
C LYS A 7 17.26 18.57 -41.73
N GLN A 8 16.06 19.07 -41.41
CA GLN A 8 15.23 18.48 -40.36
C GLN A 8 15.00 17.02 -40.76
N GLN A 9 15.56 16.08 -40.01
CA GLN A 9 15.41 14.66 -40.26
C GLN A 9 13.92 14.31 -40.33
N TYR A 10 13.49 13.84 -41.50
CA TYR A 10 12.11 13.44 -41.73
C TYR A 10 11.81 12.19 -40.90
N ILE A 11 10.96 12.31 -39.87
CA ILE A 11 10.46 11.14 -39.14
C ILE A 11 9.61 10.32 -40.11
N GLN A 12 10.09 9.17 -40.56
CA GLN A 12 9.34 8.28 -41.46
C GLN A 12 8.18 7.63 -40.70
N GLY A 13 6.95 7.64 -41.25
CA GLY A 13 5.79 6.95 -40.66
C GLY A 13 4.92 7.76 -39.68
N LYS A 14 5.01 9.10 -39.70
CA LYS A 14 4.20 10.01 -38.85
C LYS A 14 2.69 9.76 -38.92
N ASP A 15 2.17 9.37 -40.08
CA ASP A 15 0.73 9.12 -40.28
C ASP A 15 0.21 7.90 -39.50
N LYS A 16 1.12 7.04 -39.03
CA LYS A 16 0.80 5.84 -38.25
C LYS A 16 0.78 6.08 -36.74
N LEU A 17 1.28 7.22 -36.24
CA LEU A 17 1.32 7.53 -34.82
C LEU A 17 0.02 8.21 -34.35
N SER A 18 -0.69 7.56 -33.43
CA SER A 18 -1.77 8.16 -32.66
C SER A 18 -1.20 8.83 -31.41
N ILE A 19 -1.49 10.12 -31.22
CA ILE A 19 -1.01 10.93 -30.09
C ILE A 19 -2.18 11.41 -29.26
N LEU A 20 -2.05 11.31 -27.93
CA LEU A 20 -2.97 11.94 -26.97
C LEU A 20 -2.21 12.99 -26.15
N ILE A 21 -2.75 14.20 -26.09
CA ILE A 21 -2.29 15.25 -25.18
C ILE A 21 -3.24 15.31 -23.99
N VAL A 22 -2.73 15.18 -22.77
CA VAL A 22 -3.49 15.32 -21.53
C VAL A 22 -2.98 16.57 -20.81
N ASP A 23 -3.77 17.63 -20.81
CA ASP A 23 -3.43 18.90 -20.18
C ASP A 23 -4.74 19.66 -19.87
N ASN A 24 -4.91 20.11 -18.63
CA ASN A 24 -6.08 20.85 -18.17
C ASN A 24 -6.12 22.29 -18.74
N CYS A 25 -4.99 22.81 -19.20
CA CYS A 25 -4.87 24.09 -19.84
C CYS A 25 -5.18 23.99 -21.33
N GLN A 26 -6.38 24.46 -21.72
CA GLN A 26 -6.82 24.42 -23.11
C GLN A 26 -5.86 25.16 -24.06
N VAL A 27 -5.29 26.28 -23.61
CA VAL A 27 -4.34 27.09 -24.39
C VAL A 27 -3.05 26.31 -24.64
N ALA A 28 -2.46 25.71 -23.60
CA ALA A 28 -1.24 24.92 -23.70
C ALA A 28 -1.43 23.69 -24.59
N SER A 29 -2.53 22.95 -24.40
CA SER A 29 -2.87 21.78 -25.21
C SER A 29 -3.11 22.12 -26.69
N MET A 30 -3.74 23.28 -27.00
CA MET A 30 -3.91 23.77 -28.36
C MET A 30 -2.59 24.16 -29.01
N PHE A 31 -1.72 24.84 -28.26
CA PHE A 31 -0.39 25.22 -28.72
C PHE A 31 0.46 23.99 -29.06
N LEU A 32 0.51 23.00 -28.16
CA LEU A 32 1.23 21.75 -28.42
C LEU A 32 0.65 21.01 -29.62
N LYS A 33 -0.67 20.92 -29.74
CA LYS A 33 -1.34 20.33 -30.91
C LYS A 33 -0.90 21.05 -32.19
N LYS A 34 -0.92 22.38 -32.23
CA LYS A 34 -0.45 23.17 -33.39
C LYS A 34 1.01 22.87 -33.75
N LEU A 35 1.91 22.77 -32.77
CA LEU A 35 3.30 22.40 -33.01
C LEU A 35 3.43 20.99 -33.60
N LEU A 36 2.67 20.01 -33.09
CA LEU A 36 2.64 18.66 -33.63
C LEU A 36 2.14 18.63 -35.08
N PHE A 37 1.09 19.39 -35.41
CA PHE A 37 0.62 19.54 -36.79
C PHE A 37 1.69 20.12 -37.70
N GLN A 38 2.41 21.16 -37.25
CA GLN A 38 3.53 21.74 -38.02
C GLN A 38 4.71 20.79 -38.20
N LEU A 39 4.83 19.76 -37.35
CA LEU A 39 5.81 18.69 -37.48
C LEU A 39 5.29 17.52 -38.35
N GLY A 40 4.04 17.59 -38.84
CA GLY A 40 3.43 16.61 -39.72
C GLY A 40 2.64 15.51 -39.02
N PHE A 41 2.31 15.66 -37.73
CA PHE A 41 1.45 14.71 -37.01
C PHE A 41 -0.02 15.12 -37.17
N THR A 42 -0.82 14.26 -37.80
CA THR A 42 -2.23 14.54 -38.12
C THR A 42 -3.22 13.89 -37.15
N ARG A 43 -2.83 12.77 -36.51
CA ARG A 43 -3.67 12.00 -35.57
C ARG A 43 -3.44 12.42 -34.11
N VAL A 44 -3.80 13.66 -33.79
CA VAL A 44 -3.61 14.23 -32.45
C VAL A 44 -4.95 14.52 -31.76
N GLU A 45 -5.21 13.79 -30.68
CA GLU A 45 -6.34 14.01 -29.78
C GLU A 45 -5.89 14.73 -28.50
N LYS A 46 -6.85 15.34 -27.80
CA LYS A 46 -6.62 16.03 -26.54
C LYS A 46 -7.57 15.51 -25.47
N ALA A 47 -7.13 15.41 -24.23
CA ALA A 47 -7.96 15.20 -23.05
C ALA A 47 -7.73 16.38 -22.10
N SER A 48 -8.82 17.00 -21.67
CA SER A 48 -8.82 18.17 -20.77
C SER A 48 -8.80 17.78 -19.28
N SER A 49 -8.93 16.49 -18.99
CA SER A 49 -8.87 15.95 -17.63
C SER A 49 -8.33 14.52 -17.64
N TYR A 50 -7.90 14.04 -16.47
CA TYR A 50 -7.44 12.67 -16.31
C TYR A 50 -8.56 11.65 -16.59
N GLN A 51 -9.81 11.96 -16.23
CA GLN A 51 -10.97 11.09 -16.51
C GLN A 51 -11.23 10.96 -18.01
N GLU A 52 -11.09 12.06 -18.76
CA GLU A 52 -11.21 12.03 -20.22
C GLU A 52 -10.08 11.19 -20.85
N ALA A 53 -8.85 11.34 -20.34
CA ALA A 53 -7.71 10.54 -20.78
C ALA A 53 -7.94 9.04 -20.56
N ILE A 54 -8.42 8.64 -19.38
CA ILE A 54 -8.79 7.25 -19.07
C ILE A 54 -9.83 6.73 -20.08
N LYS A 55 -10.92 7.47 -20.30
CA LYS A 55 -11.98 7.08 -21.26
C LYS A 55 -11.46 6.91 -22.69
N LYS A 56 -10.48 7.72 -23.09
CA LYS A 56 -9.88 7.65 -24.43
C LYS A 56 -8.93 6.47 -24.57
N CYS A 57 -8.01 6.30 -23.63
CA CYS A 57 -7.08 5.16 -23.63
C CYS A 57 -7.82 3.81 -23.50
N ALA A 58 -8.93 3.75 -22.76
CA ALA A 58 -9.76 2.55 -22.69
C ALA A 58 -10.43 2.18 -24.04
N LYS A 59 -10.60 3.13 -24.96
CA LYS A 59 -11.27 2.92 -26.26
C LYS A 59 -10.30 2.80 -27.43
N ARG A 60 -9.10 3.37 -27.31
CA ARG A 60 -8.14 3.52 -28.40
C ARG A 60 -6.72 3.38 -27.88
N ASN A 61 -5.88 2.71 -28.67
CA ASN A 61 -4.45 2.63 -28.40
C ASN A 61 -3.74 3.88 -28.92
N TYR A 62 -2.96 4.50 -28.05
CA TYR A 62 -2.05 5.60 -28.41
C TYR A 62 -0.62 5.10 -28.46
N SER A 63 0.13 5.56 -29.44
CA SER A 63 1.57 5.28 -29.56
C SER A 63 2.42 6.21 -28.68
N LEU A 64 1.95 7.45 -28.48
CA LEU A 64 2.63 8.48 -27.72
C LEU A 64 1.61 9.29 -26.91
N LEU A 65 1.89 9.48 -25.63
CA LEU A 65 1.14 10.35 -24.74
C LEU A 65 1.99 11.57 -24.40
N PHE A 66 1.41 12.76 -24.46
CA PHE A 66 1.92 13.92 -23.77
C PHE A 66 1.07 14.13 -22.53
N ILE A 67 1.67 14.16 -21.34
CA ILE A 67 0.92 14.31 -20.10
C ILE A 67 1.52 15.50 -19.34
N ASP A 68 0.70 16.51 -19.07
CA ASP A 68 1.12 17.56 -18.15
C ASP A 68 1.29 16.99 -16.74
N TYR A 69 2.37 17.36 -16.06
CA TYR A 69 2.63 16.85 -14.71
C TYR A 69 1.59 17.38 -13.70
N HIS A 70 1.11 18.61 -13.87
CA HIS A 70 0.22 19.30 -12.92
C HIS A 70 -1.24 19.31 -13.41
N LEU A 71 -1.84 18.12 -13.59
CA LEU A 71 -3.21 17.98 -14.11
C LEU A 71 -4.30 18.53 -13.19
N ASP A 72 -4.31 18.14 -11.92
CA ASP A 72 -5.30 18.58 -10.93
C ASP A 72 -4.71 18.43 -9.52
N GLN A 73 -5.36 19.01 -8.51
CA GLN A 73 -4.97 18.93 -7.11
C GLN A 73 -4.93 17.49 -6.57
N ARG A 74 -5.78 16.61 -7.10
CA ARG A 74 -5.92 15.23 -6.62
C ARG A 74 -4.95 14.26 -7.28
N LEU A 75 -4.75 14.40 -8.59
CA LEU A 75 -4.03 13.42 -9.40
C LEU A 75 -3.07 14.13 -10.35
N ASN A 76 -1.79 13.79 -10.27
CA ASN A 76 -0.75 14.34 -11.13
C ASN A 76 -0.54 13.46 -12.39
N GLY A 77 0.16 13.99 -13.39
CA GLY A 77 0.40 13.30 -14.65
C GLY A 77 1.16 11.98 -14.51
N SER A 78 2.02 11.89 -13.50
CA SER A 78 2.81 10.69 -13.21
C SER A 78 1.93 9.57 -12.63
N GLU A 79 0.99 9.90 -11.75
CA GLU A 79 -0.03 8.97 -11.22
C GLU A 79 -1.02 8.54 -12.31
N LEU A 80 -1.36 9.42 -13.26
CA LEU A 80 -2.19 9.04 -14.41
C LEU A 80 -1.50 7.96 -15.25
N TYR A 81 -0.20 8.09 -15.49
CA TYR A 81 0.54 7.09 -16.24
C TYR A 81 0.47 5.71 -15.58
N ASP A 82 0.72 5.63 -14.27
CA ASP A 82 0.66 4.37 -13.52
C ASP A 82 -0.74 3.76 -13.61
N LEU A 83 -1.77 4.58 -13.43
CA LEU A 83 -3.16 4.13 -13.54
C LEU A 83 -3.49 3.57 -14.93
N LEU A 84 -3.07 4.26 -16.00
CA LEU A 84 -3.29 3.81 -17.37
C LEU A 84 -2.58 2.48 -17.64
N ARG A 85 -1.37 2.31 -17.11
CA ARG A 85 -0.57 1.09 -17.24
C ARG A 85 -1.18 -0.06 -16.44
N GLU A 86 -1.53 0.15 -15.18
CA GLU A 86 -2.13 -0.86 -14.29
C GLU A 86 -3.45 -1.39 -14.86
N LYS A 87 -4.27 -0.50 -15.46
CA LYS A 87 -5.53 -0.88 -16.11
C LYS A 87 -5.35 -1.51 -17.49
N GLY A 88 -4.13 -1.61 -18.01
CA GLY A 88 -3.87 -2.12 -19.35
C GLY A 88 -4.44 -1.24 -20.47
N PHE A 89 -4.73 0.04 -20.19
CA PHE A 89 -5.26 0.98 -21.18
C PHE A 89 -4.19 1.55 -22.12
N ILE A 90 -2.92 1.27 -21.83
CA ILE A 90 -1.80 1.62 -22.70
C ILE A 90 -0.91 0.39 -22.90
N SER A 91 -0.40 0.21 -24.12
CA SER A 91 0.54 -0.86 -24.43
C SER A 91 1.88 -0.62 -23.73
N PRO A 92 2.62 -1.67 -23.32
CA PRO A 92 3.99 -1.55 -22.84
C PRO A 92 4.96 -0.86 -23.83
N SER A 93 4.61 -0.83 -25.12
CA SER A 93 5.37 -0.12 -26.15
C SER A 93 5.09 1.40 -26.20
N THR A 94 3.97 1.84 -25.62
CA THR A 94 3.52 3.24 -25.63
C THR A 94 4.55 4.13 -24.95
N ARG A 95 4.92 5.23 -25.59
CA ARG A 95 5.81 6.23 -24.99
C ARG A 95 5.04 7.34 -24.34
N VAL A 96 5.62 7.91 -23.30
CA VAL A 96 5.07 9.07 -22.59
C VAL A 96 6.10 10.18 -22.60
N ILE A 97 5.67 11.41 -22.88
CA ILE A 97 6.47 12.60 -22.68
C ILE A 97 5.73 13.45 -21.64
N THR A 98 6.28 13.49 -20.45
CA THR A 98 5.76 14.33 -19.38
C THR A 98 6.16 15.77 -19.63
N ILE A 99 5.21 16.68 -19.53
CA ILE A 99 5.43 18.10 -19.72
C ILE A 99 5.27 18.81 -18.39
N SER A 100 6.20 19.68 -18.02
CA SER A 100 6.09 20.44 -16.77
C SER A 100 6.85 21.76 -16.82
N GLY A 101 6.44 22.72 -16.00
CA GLY A 101 7.24 23.90 -15.66
C GLY A 101 8.19 23.66 -14.48
N ASP A 102 8.06 22.54 -13.77
CA ASP A 102 8.96 22.16 -12.69
C ASP A 102 10.26 21.56 -13.25
N HIS A 103 11.39 22.12 -12.83
CA HIS A 103 12.73 21.68 -13.21
C HIS A 103 13.45 20.93 -12.09
N SER A 104 12.77 20.66 -10.97
CA SER A 104 13.36 19.97 -9.84
C SER A 104 13.83 18.57 -10.25
N THR A 105 15.02 18.21 -9.78
CA THR A 105 15.56 16.85 -9.95
C THR A 105 14.57 15.79 -9.44
N GLN A 106 13.79 16.14 -8.41
CA GLN A 106 12.80 15.27 -7.79
C GLN A 106 11.70 14.88 -8.77
N THR A 107 11.09 15.86 -9.43
CA THR A 107 9.99 15.65 -10.37
C THR A 107 10.46 14.92 -11.63
N VAL A 108 11.63 15.29 -12.14
CA VAL A 108 12.23 14.64 -13.31
C VAL A 108 12.56 13.18 -13.02
N LEU A 109 13.31 12.90 -11.94
CA LEU A 109 13.71 11.52 -11.61
C LEU A 109 12.51 10.66 -11.24
N SER A 110 11.55 11.19 -10.48
CA SER A 110 10.30 10.48 -10.15
C SER A 110 9.52 10.04 -11.38
N THR A 111 9.54 10.85 -12.43
CA THR A 111 8.87 10.56 -13.69
C THR A 111 9.66 9.53 -14.49
N LEU A 112 10.96 9.75 -14.67
CA LEU A 112 11.81 8.86 -15.46
C LEU A 112 11.98 7.48 -14.81
N SER A 113 11.93 7.38 -13.48
CA SER A 113 12.05 6.10 -12.78
C SER A 113 10.92 5.11 -13.07
N LYS A 114 9.78 5.59 -13.59
CA LYS A 114 8.64 4.73 -13.95
C LYS A 114 8.82 4.02 -15.28
N GLY A 115 9.80 4.44 -16.09
CA GLY A 115 10.12 3.86 -17.40
C GLY A 115 9.12 4.25 -18.50
N ASN A 116 9.53 4.05 -19.75
CA ASN A 116 8.80 4.40 -20.99
C ASN A 116 8.46 5.89 -21.16
N GLY A 117 9.08 6.74 -20.35
CA GLY A 117 8.81 8.17 -20.25
C GLY A 117 10.02 9.02 -20.61
N ASP A 118 9.79 10.15 -21.24
CA ASP A 118 10.74 11.26 -21.33
C ASP A 118 10.13 12.52 -20.68
N TYR A 119 10.93 13.55 -20.49
CA TYR A 119 10.55 14.79 -19.85
C TYR A 119 10.80 15.98 -20.77
N LEU A 120 9.83 16.89 -20.85
CA LEU A 120 9.88 18.11 -21.65
C LEU A 120 9.52 19.31 -20.78
N CYS A 121 10.51 20.17 -20.55
CA CYS A 121 10.31 21.38 -19.78
C CYS A 121 9.56 22.46 -20.59
N LYS A 122 8.66 23.18 -19.93
CA LYS A 122 8.03 24.40 -20.44
C LYS A 122 9.03 25.59 -20.31
N PRO A 123 9.09 26.53 -21.27
CA PRO A 123 8.32 26.60 -22.51
C PRO A 123 8.82 25.62 -23.60
N ILE A 124 7.89 25.09 -24.39
CA ILE A 124 8.17 24.07 -25.40
C ILE A 124 8.68 24.72 -26.69
N SER A 125 9.94 24.45 -27.06
CA SER A 125 10.49 24.83 -28.36
C SER A 125 10.22 23.76 -29.43
N LYS A 126 10.06 24.18 -30.68
CA LYS A 126 9.83 23.25 -31.82
C LYS A 126 10.99 22.25 -32.00
N SER A 127 12.24 22.69 -31.79
CA SER A 127 13.44 21.84 -31.90
C SER A 127 13.48 20.77 -30.81
N ASN A 128 13.24 21.14 -29.55
CA ASN A 128 13.25 20.19 -28.43
C ASN A 128 12.11 19.18 -28.58
N LEU A 129 10.92 19.65 -28.94
CA LEU A 129 9.77 18.77 -29.20
C LEU A 129 10.06 17.78 -30.32
N HIS A 130 10.65 18.23 -31.43
CA HIS A 130 11.00 17.37 -32.56
C HIS A 130 11.98 16.26 -32.15
N ASN A 131 13.05 16.61 -31.41
CA ASN A 131 14.03 15.62 -30.94
C ASN A 131 13.39 14.57 -30.03
N LYS A 132 12.59 15.02 -29.06
CA LYS A 132 11.92 14.14 -28.09
C LYS A 132 10.95 13.16 -28.77
N ILE A 133 10.16 13.65 -29.74
CA ILE A 133 9.24 12.79 -30.49
C ILE A 133 10.00 11.82 -31.40
N SER A 134 11.09 12.26 -32.03
CA SER A 134 11.90 11.38 -32.89
C SER A 134 12.44 10.19 -32.09
N ASN A 135 12.98 10.44 -30.89
CA ASN A 135 13.45 9.40 -30.00
C ASN A 135 12.30 8.48 -29.55
N ALA A 136 11.21 9.07 -29.05
CA ALA A 136 10.03 8.31 -28.63
C ALA A 136 9.47 7.44 -29.77
N TYR A 137 9.47 7.93 -31.01
CA TYR A 137 9.01 7.14 -32.15
C TYR A 137 9.91 5.92 -32.42
N GLN A 138 11.23 6.12 -32.41
CA GLN A 138 12.17 5.02 -32.59
C GLN A 138 12.02 3.98 -31.49
N GLU A 139 11.93 4.41 -30.23
CA GLU A 139 11.73 3.52 -29.09
C GLU A 139 10.36 2.83 -29.10
N TYR A 140 9.29 3.50 -29.54
CA TYR A 140 7.99 2.87 -29.72
C TYR A 140 8.08 1.68 -30.68
N ASN A 141 8.72 1.87 -31.85
CA ASN A 141 8.86 0.80 -32.84
C ASN A 141 9.76 -0.35 -32.36
N ILE A 142 10.87 -0.02 -31.70
CA ILE A 142 11.77 -1.02 -31.10
C ILE A 142 10.98 -1.90 -30.13
N PHE A 143 10.33 -1.29 -29.14
CA PHE A 143 9.66 -2.07 -28.10
C PHE A 143 8.38 -2.73 -28.60
N LYS A 144 7.67 -2.14 -29.57
CA LYS A 144 6.57 -2.83 -30.23
C LYS A 144 7.04 -4.15 -30.85
N ARG A 145 8.22 -4.16 -31.49
CA ARG A 145 8.81 -5.39 -32.02
C ARG A 145 9.25 -6.34 -30.90
N LEU A 146 9.95 -5.84 -29.89
CA LEU A 146 10.40 -6.67 -28.77
C LEU A 146 9.24 -7.34 -28.03
N TYR A 147 8.18 -6.59 -27.70
CA TYR A 147 6.99 -7.15 -27.08
C TYR A 147 6.24 -8.11 -28.02
N SER A 148 6.20 -7.88 -29.34
CA SER A 148 5.64 -8.88 -30.27
C SER A 148 6.40 -10.21 -30.23
N LEU A 149 7.74 -10.17 -30.19
CA LEU A 149 8.56 -11.38 -30.08
C LEU A 149 8.39 -12.08 -28.73
N LEU A 150 8.20 -11.30 -27.67
CA LEU A 150 7.94 -11.81 -26.32
C LEU A 150 6.58 -12.54 -26.29
N ASP A 151 5.54 -11.93 -26.86
CA ASP A 151 4.19 -12.51 -26.96
C ASP A 151 4.18 -13.76 -27.85
N GLU A 152 4.96 -13.76 -28.94
CA GLU A 152 5.20 -14.91 -29.83
C GLU A 152 6.10 -15.99 -29.21
N ARG A 153 6.67 -15.77 -28.00
CA ARG A 153 7.64 -16.64 -27.32
C ARG A 153 8.90 -16.97 -28.13
N ARG A 154 9.30 -16.07 -29.04
CA ARG A 154 10.50 -16.21 -29.87
C ARG A 154 11.72 -15.63 -29.15
N TYR A 155 12.14 -16.30 -28.08
CA TYR A 155 13.15 -15.79 -27.15
C TYR A 155 14.53 -15.63 -27.78
N ASP A 156 14.95 -16.53 -28.66
CA ASP A 156 16.26 -16.43 -29.33
C ASP A 156 16.35 -15.17 -30.19
N GLU A 157 15.33 -14.91 -31.01
CA GLU A 157 15.27 -13.69 -31.83
C GLU A 157 15.16 -12.42 -31.00
N LEU A 158 14.40 -12.47 -29.90
CA LEU A 158 14.29 -11.36 -28.95
C LEU A 158 15.66 -11.03 -28.35
N LEU A 159 16.44 -12.05 -27.96
CA LEU A 159 17.78 -11.88 -27.40
C LEU A 159 18.76 -11.33 -28.44
N THR A 160 18.80 -11.92 -29.64
CA THR A 160 19.68 -11.46 -30.73
C THR A 160 19.38 -10.00 -31.07
N LEU A 161 18.10 -9.65 -31.26
CA LEU A 161 17.69 -8.29 -31.57
C LEU A 161 18.00 -7.31 -30.43
N SER A 162 17.74 -7.70 -29.18
CA SER A 162 18.01 -6.84 -28.02
C SER A 162 19.50 -6.55 -27.88
N ILE A 163 20.36 -7.57 -27.98
CA ILE A 163 21.81 -7.43 -27.87
C ILE A 163 22.36 -6.55 -29.00
N GLN A 164 21.88 -6.74 -30.23
CA GLN A 164 22.24 -5.90 -31.37
C GLN A 164 21.84 -4.44 -31.14
N LEU A 165 20.60 -4.20 -30.69
CA LEU A 165 20.11 -2.84 -30.48
C LEU A 165 20.87 -2.12 -29.34
N ILE A 166 21.32 -2.83 -28.30
CA ILE A 166 22.08 -2.23 -27.19
C ILE A 166 23.52 -1.90 -27.60
N SER A 167 24.13 -2.69 -28.49
CA SER A 167 25.47 -2.38 -29.01
C SER A 167 25.44 -1.15 -29.93
N GLU A 168 24.36 -0.96 -30.68
CA GLU A 168 24.19 0.19 -31.58
C GLU A 168 23.64 1.45 -30.87
N LYS A 169 22.82 1.29 -29.81
CA LYS A 169 22.07 2.38 -29.18
C LYS A 169 22.24 2.41 -27.66
N ASN A 170 22.36 3.61 -27.10
CA ASN A 170 22.42 3.82 -25.66
C ASN A 170 21.03 4.18 -25.09
N ILE A 171 20.09 3.22 -25.10
CA ILE A 171 18.72 3.38 -24.57
C ILE A 171 18.63 2.71 -23.19
N HIS A 172 18.30 3.48 -22.15
CA HIS A 172 18.27 3.00 -20.76
C HIS A 172 17.20 1.93 -20.53
N GLU A 173 16.01 2.12 -21.09
CA GLU A 173 14.87 1.22 -21.00
C GLU A 173 15.17 -0.12 -21.67
N LEU A 174 16.03 -0.14 -22.69
CA LEU A 174 16.39 -1.35 -23.41
C LEU A 174 17.32 -2.23 -22.57
N ASP A 175 18.27 -1.61 -21.84
CA ASP A 175 19.07 -2.30 -20.83
C ASP A 175 18.16 -2.94 -19.77
N LEU A 176 17.22 -2.16 -19.21
CA LEU A 176 16.29 -2.65 -18.19
C LEU A 176 15.41 -3.78 -18.72
N PHE A 177 14.93 -3.69 -19.96
CA PHE A 177 14.14 -4.73 -20.61
C PHE A 177 14.91 -6.05 -20.69
N LEU A 178 16.14 -6.02 -21.22
CA LEU A 178 16.95 -7.23 -21.38
C LEU A 178 17.39 -7.80 -20.04
N ILE A 179 17.78 -6.95 -19.08
CA ILE A 179 18.15 -7.38 -17.72
C ILE A 179 16.95 -8.06 -17.06
N ASN A 180 15.76 -7.44 -17.08
CA ASN A 180 14.57 -8.03 -16.47
C ASN A 180 14.18 -9.36 -17.14
N PHE A 181 14.25 -9.44 -18.48
CA PHE A 181 13.99 -10.67 -19.21
C PHE A 181 14.94 -11.80 -18.76
N LEU A 182 16.25 -11.55 -18.75
CA LEU A 182 17.25 -12.55 -18.39
C LEU A 182 17.25 -12.89 -16.89
N MET A 183 16.97 -11.92 -16.01
CA MET A 183 16.82 -12.18 -14.57
C MET A 183 15.72 -13.23 -14.30
N THR A 184 14.66 -13.25 -15.11
CA THR A 184 13.56 -14.21 -15.00
C THR A 184 13.82 -15.52 -15.74
N HIS A 185 14.50 -15.50 -16.89
CA HIS A 185 14.59 -16.67 -17.77
C HIS A 185 15.97 -17.35 -17.77
N ASP A 186 17.06 -16.59 -17.68
CA ASP A 186 18.43 -17.12 -17.80
C ASP A 186 19.46 -16.20 -17.10
N LYS A 187 19.65 -16.44 -15.80
CA LYS A 187 20.58 -15.69 -14.95
C LYS A 187 22.04 -15.95 -15.31
N GLU A 188 22.37 -17.13 -15.86
CA GLU A 188 23.74 -17.46 -16.27
C GLU A 188 24.14 -16.64 -17.50
N LYS A 189 23.23 -16.56 -18.49
CA LYS A 189 23.44 -15.72 -19.65
C LYS A 189 23.61 -14.26 -19.27
N LEU A 190 22.79 -13.74 -18.34
CA LEU A 190 22.97 -12.38 -17.83
C LEU A 190 24.34 -12.16 -17.21
N SER A 191 24.81 -13.09 -16.37
CA SER A 191 26.14 -13.02 -15.77
C SER A 191 27.23 -12.94 -16.84
N SER A 192 27.18 -13.83 -17.84
CA SER A 192 28.14 -13.81 -18.96
C SER A 192 28.09 -12.51 -19.76
N LEU A 193 26.91 -11.92 -19.90
CA LEU A 193 26.68 -10.72 -20.69
C LEU A 193 27.22 -9.49 -19.96
N CYS A 194 27.06 -9.41 -18.64
CA CYS A 194 27.63 -8.35 -17.80
C CYS A 194 29.17 -8.27 -17.91
N GLU A 195 29.86 -9.37 -18.22
CA GLU A 195 31.32 -9.39 -18.34
C GLU A 195 31.84 -8.89 -19.70
N GLN A 196 30.99 -8.87 -20.73
CA GLN A 196 31.39 -8.44 -22.06
C GLN A 196 31.73 -6.95 -22.10
N PRO A 197 32.73 -6.53 -22.92
CA PRO A 197 33.24 -5.15 -22.92
C PRO A 197 32.17 -4.09 -23.23
N GLN A 198 31.17 -4.44 -24.03
CA GLN A 198 30.06 -3.56 -24.41
C GLN A 198 29.04 -3.30 -23.27
N PHE A 199 28.97 -4.18 -22.27
CA PHE A 199 28.01 -4.09 -21.16
C PHE A 199 28.67 -3.77 -19.82
N LYS A 200 29.89 -4.26 -19.57
CA LYS A 200 30.61 -4.19 -18.29
C LYS A 200 30.69 -2.79 -17.66
N ASN A 201 30.76 -1.75 -18.48
CA ASN A 201 30.89 -0.36 -18.01
C ASN A 201 29.55 0.38 -17.89
N ARG A 202 28.42 -0.23 -18.28
CA ARG A 202 27.10 0.37 -18.21
C ARG A 202 26.52 0.22 -16.81
N LYS A 203 26.03 1.31 -16.23
CA LYS A 203 25.53 1.36 -14.84
C LYS A 203 24.48 0.29 -14.49
N ASN A 204 23.57 -0.01 -15.42
CA ASN A 204 22.51 -0.99 -15.21
C ASN A 204 23.05 -2.42 -15.12
N TYR A 205 24.05 -2.76 -15.96
CA TYR A 205 24.68 -4.07 -15.97
C TYR A 205 25.61 -4.27 -14.78
N ILE A 206 26.30 -3.21 -14.32
CA ILE A 206 27.06 -3.24 -13.07
C ILE A 206 26.11 -3.57 -11.90
N LEU A 207 24.95 -2.90 -11.82
CA LEU A 207 23.96 -3.19 -10.78
C LEU A 207 23.37 -4.60 -10.90
N ALA A 208 23.06 -5.05 -12.11
CA ALA A 208 22.55 -6.40 -12.35
C ALA A 208 23.56 -7.47 -11.91
N GLN A 209 24.85 -7.27 -12.21
CA GLN A 209 25.91 -8.17 -11.77
C GLN A 209 26.00 -8.23 -10.23
N LEU A 210 25.96 -7.09 -9.55
CA LEU A 210 25.98 -7.05 -8.08
C LEU A 210 24.78 -7.79 -7.46
N LYS A 211 23.57 -7.63 -8.03
CA LYS A 211 22.38 -8.34 -7.58
C LYS A 211 22.50 -9.86 -7.76
N LEU A 212 23.07 -10.30 -8.89
CA LEU A 212 23.31 -11.73 -9.14
C LEU A 212 24.35 -12.32 -8.18
N GLU A 213 25.44 -11.59 -7.91
CA GLU A 213 26.49 -12.02 -6.98
C GLU A 213 25.95 -12.15 -5.54
N ASP A 214 25.10 -11.22 -5.12
CA ASP A 214 24.44 -11.25 -3.80
C ASP A 214 23.46 -12.42 -3.69
N GLU A 215 22.60 -12.61 -4.69
CA GLU A 215 21.63 -13.72 -4.72
C GLU A 215 22.30 -15.09 -4.69
N ARG A 216 23.42 -15.25 -5.41
CA ARG A 216 24.15 -16.52 -5.51
C ARG A 216 25.17 -16.74 -4.38
N ASN A 217 25.39 -15.76 -3.52
CA ASN A 217 26.47 -15.77 -2.51
C ASN A 217 27.86 -16.11 -3.10
N THR A 218 28.13 -15.73 -4.35
CA THR A 218 29.39 -16.06 -5.05
C THR A 218 30.55 -15.15 -4.66
N THR A 219 30.24 -13.98 -4.10
CA THR A 219 31.22 -12.96 -3.72
C THR A 219 31.01 -12.58 -2.27
N SER A 220 32.09 -12.26 -1.56
CA SER A 220 31.98 -11.79 -0.18
C SER A 220 31.09 -10.56 -0.11
N LYS A 221 30.12 -10.56 0.81
CA LYS A 221 29.16 -9.44 0.95
C LYS A 221 29.85 -8.09 1.18
N ASN A 222 31.02 -8.09 1.85
CA ASN A 222 31.85 -6.90 2.03
C ASN A 222 32.36 -6.31 0.70
N GLU A 223 32.68 -7.16 -0.28
CA GLU A 223 33.15 -6.72 -1.59
C GLU A 223 31.99 -6.17 -2.44
N ILE A 224 30.83 -6.80 -2.36
CA ILE A 224 29.58 -6.31 -2.99
C ILE A 224 29.24 -4.92 -2.43
N LEU A 225 29.30 -4.75 -1.10
CA LEU A 225 29.06 -3.46 -0.45
C LEU A 225 30.03 -2.38 -0.93
N LYS A 226 31.35 -2.67 -1.00
CA LYS A 226 32.34 -1.72 -1.52
C LYS A 226 32.03 -1.28 -2.95
N ARG A 227 31.67 -2.23 -3.83
CA ARG A 227 31.30 -1.94 -5.22
C ARG A 227 29.98 -1.17 -5.33
N ALA A 228 29.00 -1.46 -4.49
CA ALA A 228 27.73 -0.73 -4.43
C ALA A 228 27.94 0.73 -3.97
N ILE A 229 28.79 0.96 -2.97
CA ILE A 229 29.20 2.31 -2.54
C ILE A 229 29.92 3.04 -3.68
N ALA A 230 30.87 2.39 -4.36
CA ALA A 230 31.60 2.98 -5.47
C ALA A 230 30.66 3.35 -6.64
N LEU A 231 29.69 2.50 -6.98
CA LEU A 231 28.69 2.76 -8.01
C LEU A 231 27.83 3.98 -7.63
N SER A 232 27.35 4.04 -6.38
CA SER A 232 26.50 5.13 -5.88
C SER A 232 27.26 6.47 -5.84
N LYS A 233 28.54 6.46 -5.46
CA LYS A 233 29.40 7.66 -5.51
C LYS A 233 29.66 8.12 -6.94
N LYS A 234 29.90 7.19 -7.88
CA LYS A 234 30.14 7.50 -9.29
C LYS A 234 28.87 7.98 -10.00
N GLN A 235 27.69 7.55 -9.56
CA GLN A 235 26.39 7.87 -10.16
C GLN A 235 25.36 8.28 -9.09
N PRO A 236 25.46 9.50 -8.51
CA PRO A 236 24.62 9.90 -7.38
C PRO A 236 23.12 9.98 -7.66
N LEU A 237 22.72 10.07 -8.94
CA LEU A 237 21.33 10.11 -9.37
C LEU A 237 20.78 8.72 -9.75
N PHE A 238 21.58 7.66 -9.59
CA PHE A 238 21.15 6.31 -9.94
C PHE A 238 20.36 5.67 -8.79
N THR A 239 19.06 5.99 -8.74
CA THR A 239 18.18 5.62 -7.63
C THR A 239 18.15 4.12 -7.34
N GLN A 240 18.16 3.27 -8.38
CA GLN A 240 18.13 1.81 -8.22
C GLN A 240 19.41 1.25 -7.55
N ALA A 241 20.55 1.92 -7.69
CA ALA A 241 21.77 1.57 -6.99
C ALA A 241 21.73 2.02 -5.52
N LEU A 242 21.09 3.15 -5.23
CA LEU A 242 20.86 3.60 -3.84
C LEU A 242 19.88 2.69 -3.11
N ASP A 243 18.80 2.24 -3.77
CA ASP A 243 17.89 1.23 -3.22
C ASP A 243 18.68 -0.03 -2.84
N PHE A 244 19.45 -0.58 -3.79
CA PHE A 244 20.28 -1.76 -3.56
C PHE A 244 21.35 -1.56 -2.47
N LEU A 245 21.96 -0.37 -2.41
CA LEU A 245 22.91 -0.03 -1.36
C LEU A 245 22.25 -0.06 0.03
N SER A 246 21.05 0.52 0.15
CA SER A 246 20.26 0.47 1.38
C SER A 246 19.99 -0.97 1.79
N ASP A 247 19.53 -1.81 0.86
CA ASP A 247 19.20 -3.21 1.13
C ASP A 247 20.42 -4.02 1.59
N ILE A 248 21.57 -3.86 0.92
CA ILE A 248 22.82 -4.53 1.32
C ILE A 248 23.31 -4.04 2.69
N GLN A 249 23.18 -2.74 2.99
CA GLN A 249 23.55 -2.21 4.30
C GLN A 249 22.67 -2.78 5.42
N CYS A 250 21.36 -2.96 5.18
CA CYS A 250 20.46 -3.68 6.10
C CYS A 250 20.95 -5.11 6.35
N ASN A 251 21.31 -5.85 5.29
CA ASN A 251 21.85 -7.21 5.40
C ASN A 251 23.16 -7.27 6.22
N HIS A 252 23.92 -6.18 6.26
CA HIS A 252 25.12 -6.02 7.07
C HIS A 252 24.87 -5.45 8.47
N LYS A 253 23.62 -5.18 8.84
CA LYS A 253 23.20 -4.52 10.10
C LYS A 253 23.74 -3.09 10.25
N ASN A 254 24.11 -2.45 9.15
CA ASN A 254 24.56 -1.06 9.09
C ASN A 254 23.35 -0.15 8.87
N TYR A 255 22.45 -0.10 9.86
CA TYR A 255 21.14 0.55 9.72
C TYR A 255 21.21 2.06 9.56
N GLU A 256 22.19 2.74 10.18
CA GLU A 256 22.36 4.19 10.03
C GLU A 256 22.78 4.57 8.61
N GLU A 257 23.72 3.82 8.02
CA GLU A 257 24.12 4.03 6.62
C GLU A 257 23.00 3.66 5.66
N ALA A 258 22.26 2.58 5.92
CA ALA A 258 21.07 2.20 5.16
C ALA A 258 20.04 3.32 5.18
N LEU A 259 19.77 3.91 6.35
CA LEU A 259 18.86 5.04 6.51
C LEU A 259 19.31 6.25 5.68
N ASN A 260 20.61 6.54 5.64
CA ASN A 260 21.15 7.64 4.84
C ASN A 260 20.95 7.40 3.33
N ALA A 261 21.23 6.18 2.84
CA ALA A 261 20.98 5.81 1.45
C ALA A 261 19.48 5.87 1.09
N SER A 262 18.62 5.34 1.97
CA SER A 262 17.17 5.37 1.83
C SER A 262 16.62 6.80 1.80
N LEU A 263 17.09 7.67 2.70
CA LEU A 263 16.70 9.08 2.74
C LEU A 263 17.16 9.82 1.48
N GLN A 264 18.37 9.52 0.99
CA GLN A 264 18.86 10.10 -0.25
C GLN A 264 17.96 9.72 -1.42
N VAL A 265 17.61 8.45 -1.58
CA VAL A 265 16.75 8.01 -2.69
C VAL A 265 15.32 8.55 -2.57
N LEU A 266 14.76 8.61 -1.35
CA LEU A 266 13.48 9.27 -1.09
C LEU A 266 13.53 10.75 -1.47
N SER A 267 14.60 11.45 -1.11
CA SER A 267 14.75 12.87 -1.46
C SER A 267 14.82 13.12 -2.97
N LEU A 268 15.29 12.13 -3.76
CA LEU A 268 15.33 12.20 -5.22
C LEU A 268 14.00 11.79 -5.85
N THR A 269 13.17 11.01 -5.16
CA THR A 269 11.93 10.44 -5.71
C THR A 269 10.80 10.38 -4.68
N PRO A 270 10.37 11.55 -4.17
CA PRO A 270 9.42 11.61 -3.05
C PRO A 270 8.03 11.04 -3.37
N SER A 271 7.74 10.83 -4.66
CA SER A 271 6.47 10.29 -5.13
C SER A 271 6.38 8.76 -5.21
N ILE A 272 7.42 8.04 -4.79
CA ILE A 272 7.44 6.57 -4.78
C ILE A 272 7.16 6.06 -3.34
N PRO A 273 5.99 5.46 -3.08
CA PRO A 273 5.56 5.12 -1.71
C PRO A 273 6.48 4.13 -0.99
N HIS A 274 6.92 3.07 -1.68
CA HIS A 274 7.78 2.04 -1.09
C HIS A 274 9.07 2.62 -0.52
N ARG A 275 9.68 3.60 -1.20
CA ARG A 275 10.89 4.27 -0.71
C ARG A 275 10.61 5.04 0.59
N ALA A 276 9.45 5.71 0.67
CA ALA A 276 9.06 6.40 1.89
C ALA A 276 8.81 5.43 3.05
N LEU A 277 8.17 4.29 2.79
CA LEU A 277 7.91 3.24 3.79
C LEU A 277 9.21 2.59 4.28
N GLN A 278 10.14 2.28 3.36
CA GLN A 278 11.47 1.78 3.73
C GLN A 278 12.25 2.79 4.59
N THR A 279 12.22 4.08 4.23
CA THR A 279 12.84 5.13 5.07
C THR A 279 12.17 5.25 6.43
N LEU A 280 10.83 5.11 6.52
CA LEU A 280 10.10 5.10 7.79
C LEU A 280 10.53 3.94 8.68
N ASN A 281 10.60 2.74 8.12
CA ASN A 281 11.05 1.55 8.84
C ASN A 281 12.48 1.72 9.38
N LEU A 282 13.42 2.13 8.52
CA LEU A 282 14.81 2.34 8.93
C LEU A 282 14.94 3.48 9.96
N ALA A 283 14.16 4.54 9.83
CA ALA A 283 14.15 5.63 10.81
C ALA A 283 13.59 5.16 12.17
N LEU A 284 12.60 4.26 12.17
CA LEU A 284 12.11 3.62 13.38
C LEU A 284 13.19 2.75 14.04
N ILE A 285 13.85 1.87 13.28
CA ILE A 285 14.93 0.99 13.76
C ILE A 285 16.08 1.82 14.37
N CYS A 286 16.48 2.90 13.70
CA CYS A 286 17.54 3.80 14.17
C CYS A 286 17.06 4.81 15.21
N ASN A 287 15.79 4.79 15.63
CA ASN A 287 15.16 5.78 16.52
C ASN A 287 15.41 7.24 16.09
N ASN A 288 15.36 7.51 14.77
CA ASN A 288 15.61 8.82 14.18
C ASN A 288 14.27 9.55 13.89
N LYS A 289 13.71 10.18 14.92
CA LYS A 289 12.43 10.91 14.87
C LYS A 289 12.35 11.97 13.77
N PRO A 290 13.37 12.84 13.54
CA PRO A 290 13.30 13.84 12.47
C PRO A 290 13.15 13.24 11.07
N VAL A 291 13.91 12.18 10.77
CA VAL A 291 13.83 11.50 9.48
C VAL A 291 12.51 10.75 9.34
N PHE A 292 12.03 10.12 10.42
CA PHE A 292 10.74 9.45 10.47
C PHE A 292 9.59 10.42 10.10
N LEU A 293 9.53 11.59 10.74
CA LEU A 293 8.50 12.60 10.43
C LEU A 293 8.63 13.17 9.01
N LYS A 294 9.85 13.35 8.52
CA LYS A 294 10.08 13.82 7.14
C LYS A 294 9.57 12.80 6.11
N ALA A 295 9.86 11.52 6.32
CA ALA A 295 9.44 10.45 5.42
C ALA A 295 7.92 10.27 5.41
N SER A 296 7.27 10.33 6.57
CA SER A 296 5.81 10.22 6.67
C SER A 296 5.09 11.40 6.02
N HIS A 297 5.61 12.62 6.17
CA HIS A 297 5.10 13.79 5.44
C HIS A 297 5.27 13.64 3.93
N SER A 298 6.41 13.11 3.46
CA SER A 298 6.62 12.84 2.03
C SER A 298 5.58 11.84 1.51
N LEU A 299 5.35 10.74 2.22
CA LEU A 299 4.35 9.75 1.86
C LEU A 299 2.94 10.36 1.79
N ALA A 300 2.56 11.15 2.80
CA ALA A 300 1.23 11.77 2.86
C ALA A 300 1.00 12.76 1.71
N ASN A 301 2.01 13.57 1.36
CA ASN A 301 1.91 14.59 0.32
C ASN A 301 1.87 13.98 -1.09
N HIS A 302 2.48 12.82 -1.29
CA HIS A 302 2.59 12.16 -2.59
C HIS A 302 1.90 10.80 -2.65
N LEU A 303 0.92 10.55 -1.78
CA LEU A 303 0.20 9.29 -1.78
C LEU A 303 -0.54 9.09 -3.12
N PRO A 304 -0.28 7.99 -3.86
CA PRO A 304 -0.86 7.77 -5.18
C PRO A 304 -2.30 7.29 -5.04
N ILE A 305 -3.25 8.22 -5.12
CA ILE A 305 -4.67 7.93 -4.88
C ILE A 305 -5.31 6.99 -5.90
N ALA A 306 -4.69 6.87 -7.08
CA ALA A 306 -5.12 6.02 -8.17
C ALA A 306 -4.64 4.58 -8.03
N ASP A 307 -3.58 4.36 -7.24
CA ASP A 307 -3.02 3.05 -6.97
C ASP A 307 -4.01 2.24 -6.11
N SER A 308 -4.23 0.98 -6.47
CA SER A 308 -5.06 0.06 -5.69
C SER A 308 -4.52 -0.16 -4.26
N ASN A 309 -3.24 0.10 -4.03
CA ASN A 309 -2.50 -0.11 -2.78
C ASN A 309 -2.39 1.11 -1.86
N TRP A 310 -3.04 2.26 -2.19
CA TRP A 310 -2.97 3.45 -1.33
C TRP A 310 -3.32 3.16 0.15
N CYS A 311 -4.28 2.25 0.36
CA CYS A 311 -4.77 1.88 1.68
C CYS A 311 -3.73 1.09 2.48
N SER A 312 -2.93 0.22 1.84
CA SER A 312 -1.85 -0.51 2.52
C SER A 312 -0.72 0.43 2.91
N TYR A 313 -0.38 1.41 2.08
CA TYR A 313 0.66 2.40 2.43
C TYR A 313 0.27 3.23 3.66
N ALA A 314 -1.00 3.65 3.74
CA ALA A 314 -1.52 4.35 4.92
C ALA A 314 -1.52 3.44 6.17
N ALA A 315 -1.95 2.18 6.03
CA ALA A 315 -2.01 1.22 7.12
C ALA A 315 -0.62 0.93 7.70
N GLU A 316 0.37 0.70 6.83
CA GLU A 316 1.76 0.45 7.21
C GLU A 316 2.39 1.68 7.88
N CYS A 317 2.17 2.87 7.34
CA CYS A 317 2.59 4.11 7.99
C CYS A 317 2.01 4.24 9.40
N PHE A 318 0.71 4.00 9.59
CA PHE A 318 0.08 4.02 10.91
C PHE A 318 0.64 2.96 11.86
N ASN A 319 0.96 1.77 11.36
CA ASN A 319 1.58 0.72 12.16
C ASN A 319 2.99 1.15 12.62
N TYR A 320 3.80 1.79 11.76
CA TYR A 320 5.10 2.33 12.17
C TYR A 320 4.96 3.43 13.22
N PHE A 321 3.95 4.30 13.12
CA PHE A 321 3.64 5.27 14.18
C PHE A 321 3.33 4.58 15.51
N ASN A 322 2.48 3.56 15.48
CA ASN A 322 2.12 2.80 16.68
C ASN A 322 3.36 2.14 17.32
N SER A 323 4.23 1.52 16.53
CA SER A 323 5.49 0.95 17.02
C SER A 323 6.43 2.01 17.59
N TYR A 324 6.51 3.20 16.97
CA TYR A 324 7.32 4.30 17.50
C TYR A 324 6.77 4.79 18.85
N ILE A 325 5.46 5.05 18.93
CA ILE A 325 4.78 5.51 20.14
C ILE A 325 5.00 4.50 21.28
N HIS A 326 4.83 3.21 20.99
CA HIS A 326 5.05 2.14 21.96
C HIS A 326 6.49 2.12 22.50
N ASN A 327 7.49 2.26 21.62
CA ASN A 327 8.91 2.22 22.01
C ASN A 327 9.39 3.53 22.64
N SER A 328 8.60 4.60 22.59
CA SER A 328 8.98 5.89 23.18
C SER A 328 8.82 5.91 24.70
N ILE A 329 9.83 6.39 25.40
CA ILE A 329 9.87 6.40 26.87
C ILE A 329 9.19 7.66 27.42
N SER A 330 9.37 8.80 26.75
CA SER A 330 8.85 10.09 27.20
C SER A 330 7.38 10.29 26.81
N GLU A 331 6.55 10.64 27.80
CA GLU A 331 5.14 10.96 27.59
C GLU A 331 4.93 12.17 26.67
N THR A 332 5.87 13.13 26.68
CA THR A 332 5.81 14.27 25.76
C THR A 332 6.04 13.84 24.32
N ASP A 333 6.97 12.90 24.09
CA ASP A 333 7.26 12.37 22.77
C ASP A 333 6.11 11.50 22.25
N LYS A 334 5.49 10.68 23.11
CA LYS A 334 4.27 9.92 22.79
C LYS A 334 3.18 10.86 22.30
N ASN A 335 2.87 11.89 23.07
CA ASN A 335 1.81 12.85 22.74
C ASN A 335 2.09 13.61 21.43
N GLN A 336 3.36 13.96 21.19
CA GLN A 336 3.74 14.57 19.91
C GLN A 336 3.57 13.59 18.74
N LEU A 337 4.00 12.33 18.86
CA LEU A 337 3.86 11.33 17.80
C LEU A 337 2.39 11.02 17.49
N ILE A 338 1.54 10.97 18.51
CA ILE A 338 0.08 10.81 18.36
C ILE A 338 -0.51 11.99 17.58
N LEU A 339 -0.10 13.22 17.93
CA LEU A 339 -0.52 14.42 17.21
C LEU A 339 -0.06 14.39 15.75
N GLU A 340 1.17 13.96 15.48
CA GLU A 340 1.70 13.87 14.12
C GLU A 340 1.00 12.78 13.30
N GLN A 341 0.70 11.62 13.88
CA GLN A 341 -0.08 10.58 13.22
C GLN A 341 -1.45 11.13 12.77
N LYS A 342 -2.13 11.91 13.63
CA LYS A 342 -3.39 12.60 13.30
C LYS A 342 -3.21 13.64 12.19
N ASN A 343 -2.14 14.42 12.22
CA ASN A 343 -1.83 15.40 11.18
C ASN A 343 -1.59 14.73 9.82
N ILE A 344 -0.94 13.58 9.81
CA ILE A 344 -0.69 12.80 8.60
C ILE A 344 -1.99 12.23 8.03
N ALA A 345 -2.87 11.69 8.87
CA ALA A 345 -4.20 11.27 8.41
C ALA A 345 -4.95 12.42 7.73
N ARG A 346 -4.93 13.62 8.33
CA ARG A 346 -5.52 14.83 7.72
C ARG A 346 -4.85 15.23 6.39
N ARG A 347 -3.51 15.14 6.30
CA ARG A 347 -2.78 15.43 5.06
C ARG A 347 -3.18 14.47 3.93
N ILE A 348 -3.29 13.18 4.23
CA ILE A 348 -3.74 12.17 3.27
C ILE A 348 -5.17 12.49 2.81
N GLU A 349 -6.05 12.88 3.71
CA GLU A 349 -7.46 13.19 3.43
C GLU A 349 -7.64 14.23 2.32
N TYR A 350 -6.77 15.24 2.23
CA TYR A 350 -6.85 16.28 1.19
C TYR A 350 -6.67 15.77 -0.23
N ARG A 351 -5.98 14.63 -0.42
CA ARG A 351 -5.78 14.03 -1.75
C ARG A 351 -6.91 13.08 -2.13
N LEU A 352 -7.54 12.45 -1.14
CA LEU A 352 -8.48 11.36 -1.34
C LEU A 352 -9.84 11.81 -1.89
N THR A 353 -10.49 10.92 -2.64
CA THR A 353 -11.91 11.06 -2.99
C THR A 353 -12.80 10.90 -1.75
N ASP A 354 -14.03 11.39 -1.78
CA ASP A 354 -14.91 11.35 -0.60
C ASP A 354 -15.19 9.91 -0.11
N ARG A 355 -15.31 8.95 -1.03
CA ARG A 355 -15.40 7.52 -0.70
C ARG A 355 -14.13 7.00 -0.01
N GLN A 356 -12.95 7.43 -0.45
CA GLN A 356 -11.68 7.05 0.16
C GLN A 356 -11.47 7.73 1.53
N LYS A 357 -11.97 8.95 1.74
CA LYS A 357 -11.89 9.64 3.04
C LYS A 357 -12.62 8.87 4.15
N VAL A 358 -13.82 8.36 3.85
CA VAL A 358 -14.57 7.51 4.80
C VAL A 358 -13.75 6.28 5.18
N GLN A 359 -13.11 5.65 4.19
CA GLN A 359 -12.27 4.47 4.39
C GLN A 359 -10.98 4.78 5.16
N LEU A 360 -10.33 5.91 4.90
CA LEU A 360 -9.19 6.37 5.69
C LEU A 360 -9.58 6.60 7.16
N ASN A 361 -10.75 7.20 7.41
CA ASN A 361 -11.24 7.41 8.77
C ASN A 361 -11.42 6.08 9.51
N ILE A 362 -12.01 5.06 8.87
CA ILE A 362 -12.13 3.72 9.45
C ILE A 362 -10.74 3.15 9.79
N LEU A 363 -9.82 3.19 8.81
CA LEU A 363 -8.46 2.66 8.97
C LEU A 363 -7.69 3.34 10.10
N TYR A 364 -7.77 4.67 10.19
CA TYR A 364 -7.16 5.45 11.27
C TYR A 364 -7.75 5.08 12.63
N ASN A 365 -9.07 4.95 12.74
CA ASN A 365 -9.71 4.51 13.99
C ASN A 365 -9.29 3.10 14.38
N TYR A 366 -9.14 2.16 13.43
CA TYR A 366 -8.59 0.83 13.74
C TYR A 366 -7.16 0.89 14.28
N SER A 367 -6.32 1.77 13.73
CA SER A 367 -4.98 2.00 14.27
C SER A 367 -5.01 2.53 15.72
N LEU A 368 -5.93 3.45 16.04
CA LEU A 368 -6.15 3.90 17.41
C LEU A 368 -6.69 2.80 18.32
N CYS A 369 -7.60 1.94 17.83
CA CYS A 369 -8.13 0.82 18.59
C CYS A 369 -7.04 -0.18 18.98
N LYS A 370 -6.09 -0.46 18.08
CA LYS A 370 -4.90 -1.28 18.41
C LYS A 370 -4.08 -0.67 19.54
N LYS A 371 -3.96 0.66 19.58
CA LYS A 371 -3.28 1.37 20.68
C LYS A 371 -4.08 1.26 21.98
N TYR A 372 -5.39 1.51 21.96
CA TYR A 372 -6.24 1.37 23.15
C TYR A 372 -6.15 -0.05 23.76
N ILE A 373 -6.08 -1.08 22.92
CA ILE A 373 -5.86 -2.46 23.38
C ILE A 373 -4.52 -2.60 24.13
N GLN A 374 -3.45 -1.96 23.64
CA GLN A 374 -2.15 -1.96 24.33
C GLN A 374 -2.19 -1.20 25.65
N ASP A 375 -2.91 -0.07 25.68
CA ASP A 375 -3.09 0.75 26.88
C ASP A 375 -4.04 0.09 27.91
N GLY A 376 -4.68 -1.04 27.55
CA GLY A 376 -5.63 -1.78 28.39
C GLY A 376 -7.08 -1.32 28.27
N ASP A 377 -7.37 -0.26 27.52
CA ASP A 377 -8.73 0.26 27.30
C ASP A 377 -9.48 -0.49 26.17
N ILE A 378 -9.73 -1.77 26.42
CA ILE A 378 -10.26 -2.71 25.42
C ILE A 378 -11.72 -2.42 25.09
N VAL A 379 -12.53 -1.93 26.04
CA VAL A 379 -13.94 -1.60 25.82
C VAL A 379 -14.06 -0.42 24.85
N THR A 380 -13.26 0.64 25.03
CA THR A 380 -13.22 1.78 24.10
C THR A 380 -12.73 1.34 22.72
N ALA A 381 -11.71 0.48 22.66
CA ALA A 381 -11.22 -0.07 21.40
C ALA A 381 -12.33 -0.82 20.65
N LYS A 382 -13.08 -1.67 21.35
CA LYS A 382 -14.19 -2.43 20.77
C LYS A 382 -15.31 -1.51 20.28
N LEU A 383 -15.75 -0.59 21.14
CA LEU A 383 -16.82 0.36 20.81
C LEU A 383 -16.48 1.16 19.56
N ASN A 384 -15.26 1.73 19.50
CA ASN A 384 -14.82 2.50 18.35
C ASN A 384 -14.71 1.65 17.09
N THR A 385 -14.17 0.42 17.18
CA THR A 385 -14.09 -0.52 16.06
C THR A 385 -15.47 -0.78 15.47
N LEU A 386 -16.43 -1.18 16.30
CA LEU A 386 -17.79 -1.48 15.85
C LEU A 386 -18.50 -0.22 15.33
N LYS A 387 -18.36 0.91 16.01
CA LYS A 387 -19.02 2.17 15.63
C LYS A 387 -18.62 2.69 14.27
N VAL A 388 -17.32 2.69 13.92
CA VAL A 388 -16.88 3.13 12.59
C VAL A 388 -17.23 2.14 11.49
N THR A 389 -17.42 0.87 11.85
CA THR A 389 -17.76 -0.22 10.91
C THR A 389 -19.27 -0.34 10.67
N ALA A 390 -20.09 0.03 11.66
CA ALA A 390 -21.54 -0.17 11.66
C ALA A 390 -22.27 0.28 10.37
N PRO A 391 -21.92 1.42 9.74
CA PRO A 391 -22.55 1.82 8.48
C PRO A 391 -22.38 0.83 7.32
N PHE A 392 -21.43 -0.12 7.44
CA PHE A 392 -21.05 -1.07 6.40
C PHE A 392 -21.40 -2.51 6.72
N TYR A 393 -22.08 -2.83 7.84
CA TYR A 393 -22.37 -4.23 8.21
C TYR A 393 -23.11 -5.03 7.13
N ASP A 394 -23.97 -4.37 6.34
CA ASP A 394 -24.69 -5.01 5.23
C ASP A 394 -24.00 -4.82 3.87
N ASN A 395 -23.03 -3.90 3.80
CA ASN A 395 -22.33 -3.50 2.57
C ASN A 395 -20.80 -3.65 2.69
N LEU A 396 -20.31 -4.64 3.45
CA LEU A 396 -18.87 -4.86 3.69
C LEU A 396 -18.05 -5.02 2.40
N HIS A 397 -18.69 -5.46 1.30
CA HIS A 397 -18.06 -5.58 -0.02
C HIS A 397 -17.55 -4.24 -0.58
N GLU A 398 -18.10 -3.11 -0.12
CA GLU A 398 -17.70 -1.75 -0.50
C GLU A 398 -16.38 -1.30 0.11
N LEU A 399 -15.95 -1.91 1.21
CA LEU A 399 -14.71 -1.61 1.91
C LEU A 399 -13.50 -2.17 1.16
N ASN A 400 -12.37 -1.46 1.26
CA ASN A 400 -11.09 -1.94 0.77
C ASN A 400 -10.67 -3.21 1.51
N THR A 401 -10.04 -4.14 0.79
CA THR A 401 -9.56 -5.42 1.33
C THR A 401 -8.62 -5.24 2.54
N VAL A 402 -7.81 -4.18 2.56
CA VAL A 402 -6.94 -3.83 3.70
C VAL A 402 -7.77 -3.56 4.95
N ILE A 403 -8.85 -2.79 4.83
CA ILE A 403 -9.76 -2.47 5.95
C ILE A 403 -10.45 -3.73 6.45
N LEU A 404 -10.90 -4.61 5.55
CA LEU A 404 -11.52 -5.87 5.93
C LEU A 404 -10.57 -6.79 6.71
N ILE A 405 -9.30 -6.85 6.32
CA ILE A 405 -8.30 -7.68 7.02
C ILE A 405 -7.92 -7.05 8.37
N GLU A 406 -7.84 -5.72 8.44
CA GLU A 406 -7.61 -5.02 9.71
C GLU A 406 -8.79 -5.14 10.67
N LEU A 407 -10.01 -5.11 10.15
CA LEU A 407 -11.22 -5.41 10.91
C LEU A 407 -11.21 -6.86 11.41
N LEU A 408 -10.95 -7.83 10.52
CA LEU A 408 -10.89 -9.24 10.89
C LEU A 408 -9.91 -9.48 12.04
N TYR A 409 -8.74 -8.84 11.97
CA TYR A 409 -7.74 -8.90 13.05
C TYR A 409 -8.29 -8.41 14.40
N LEU A 410 -8.98 -7.27 14.43
CA LEU A 410 -9.59 -6.74 15.66
C LEU A 410 -10.74 -7.63 16.16
N LEU A 411 -11.57 -8.14 15.26
CA LEU A 411 -12.70 -8.99 15.63
C LEU A 411 -12.26 -10.35 16.17
N LEU A 412 -11.17 -10.93 15.63
CA LEU A 412 -10.59 -12.16 16.16
C LEU A 412 -10.09 -11.98 17.60
N PHE A 413 -9.60 -10.78 17.95
CA PHE A 413 -9.24 -10.45 19.33
C PHE A 413 -10.48 -10.32 20.24
N PHE A 414 -11.53 -9.64 19.79
CA PHE A 414 -12.76 -9.47 20.58
C PHE A 414 -13.62 -10.74 20.67
N GLY A 415 -13.57 -11.62 19.67
CA GLY A 415 -14.41 -12.82 19.58
C GLY A 415 -15.84 -12.55 19.10
N ASP A 416 -16.06 -11.55 18.24
CA ASP A 416 -17.38 -11.24 17.65
C ASP A 416 -17.61 -12.05 16.36
N ILE A 417 -18.10 -13.29 16.53
CA ILE A 417 -18.22 -14.29 15.46
C ILE A 417 -19.20 -13.84 14.38
N TRP A 418 -20.34 -13.26 14.76
CA TRP A 418 -21.36 -12.78 13.83
C TRP A 418 -20.80 -11.85 12.74
N LEU A 419 -19.78 -11.04 13.05
CA LEU A 419 -19.15 -10.14 12.10
C LEU A 419 -17.92 -10.76 11.44
N ILE A 420 -17.17 -11.61 12.15
CA ILE A 420 -16.07 -12.41 11.57
C ILE A 420 -16.59 -13.20 10.36
N GLU A 421 -17.70 -13.92 10.51
CA GLU A 421 -18.28 -14.75 9.45
C GLU A 421 -18.65 -13.92 8.21
N LYS A 422 -19.26 -12.74 8.41
CA LYS A 422 -19.59 -11.81 7.34
C LYS A 422 -18.34 -11.30 6.62
N VAL A 423 -17.30 -10.91 7.36
CA VAL A 423 -16.04 -10.42 6.79
C VAL A 423 -15.33 -11.54 6.02
N GLU A 424 -15.24 -12.74 6.58
CA GLU A 424 -14.65 -13.90 5.91
C GLU A 424 -15.40 -14.26 4.62
N TYR A 425 -16.73 -14.21 4.64
CA TYR A 425 -17.54 -14.44 3.45
C TYR A 425 -17.18 -13.45 2.34
N VAL A 426 -17.09 -12.15 2.65
CA VAL A 426 -16.68 -11.13 1.68
C VAL A 426 -15.25 -11.34 1.20
N LEU A 427 -14.31 -11.66 2.09
CA LEU A 427 -12.91 -11.91 1.72
C LEU A 427 -12.78 -13.10 0.76
N LYS A 428 -13.57 -14.16 0.92
CA LYS A 428 -13.61 -15.31 -0.01
C LYS A 428 -14.04 -14.92 -1.44
N THR A 429 -14.78 -13.82 -1.60
CA THR A 429 -15.18 -13.32 -2.94
C THR A 429 -14.09 -12.48 -3.63
N LYS A 430 -13.04 -12.05 -2.92
CA LYS A 430 -11.98 -11.20 -3.48
C LYS A 430 -10.99 -12.07 -4.28
N LYS A 431 -10.71 -11.65 -5.52
CA LYS A 431 -9.81 -12.38 -6.45
C LYS A 431 -8.33 -12.08 -6.25
N TYR A 432 -8.02 -10.92 -5.68
CA TYR A 432 -6.66 -10.40 -5.58
C TYR A 432 -6.43 -9.84 -4.18
N PHE A 433 -5.29 -10.24 -3.60
CA PHE A 433 -4.73 -9.69 -2.38
C PHE A 433 -3.36 -9.11 -2.72
N ASN A 434 -3.11 -7.87 -2.29
CA ASN A 434 -1.77 -7.31 -2.40
C ASN A 434 -0.82 -7.98 -1.40
N VAL A 435 0.48 -7.65 -1.47
CA VAL A 435 1.51 -8.25 -0.61
C VAL A 435 1.17 -8.07 0.86
N TYR A 436 0.85 -6.84 1.26
CA TYR A 436 0.42 -6.48 2.61
C TYR A 436 -0.74 -7.36 3.11
N CYS A 437 -1.82 -7.46 2.35
CA CYS A 437 -2.97 -8.29 2.70
C CYS A 437 -2.60 -9.77 2.79
N SER A 438 -1.75 -10.25 1.88
CA SER A 438 -1.35 -11.65 1.82
C SER A 438 -0.53 -12.05 3.03
N GLU A 439 0.46 -11.23 3.40
CA GLU A 439 1.28 -11.43 4.61
C GLU A 439 0.40 -11.47 5.86
N LEU A 440 -0.53 -10.52 5.99
CA LEU A 440 -1.44 -10.48 7.13
C LEU A 440 -2.36 -11.69 7.21
N LEU A 441 -2.89 -12.15 6.08
CA LEU A 441 -3.72 -13.35 6.03
C LEU A 441 -2.92 -14.61 6.31
N VAL A 442 -1.66 -14.69 5.87
CA VAL A 442 -0.77 -15.81 6.18
C VAL A 442 -0.57 -15.89 7.68
N LEU A 443 -0.29 -14.78 8.36
CA LEU A 443 -0.13 -14.75 9.82
C LEU A 443 -1.39 -15.19 10.56
N LEU A 444 -2.56 -14.73 10.12
CA LEU A 444 -3.83 -15.12 10.72
C LEU A 444 -4.19 -16.59 10.47
N LYS A 445 -3.90 -17.12 9.28
CA LYS A 445 -4.23 -18.50 8.88
C LYS A 445 -3.25 -19.54 9.43
N GLN A 446 -1.98 -19.18 9.60
CA GLN A 446 -0.93 -20.06 10.11
C GLN A 446 -0.92 -20.17 11.64
N ASP A 447 -1.87 -19.54 12.33
CA ASP A 447 -2.07 -19.73 13.76
C ASP A 447 -3.14 -20.82 14.02
N PRO A 448 -2.75 -22.11 14.15
CA PRO A 448 -3.69 -23.20 14.35
C PRO A 448 -4.43 -23.07 15.69
N GLN A 449 -3.80 -22.47 16.70
CA GLN A 449 -4.40 -22.26 18.01
C GLN A 449 -5.53 -21.25 17.91
N LEU A 450 -5.32 -20.12 17.23
CA LEU A 450 -6.35 -19.11 17.00
C LEU A 450 -7.54 -19.67 16.21
N LYS A 451 -7.26 -20.46 15.17
CA LYS A 451 -8.34 -21.07 14.36
C LYS A 451 -9.17 -22.06 15.18
N GLN A 452 -8.51 -22.87 16.01
CA GLN A 452 -9.19 -23.82 16.88
C GLN A 452 -9.97 -23.11 17.98
N SER A 453 -9.45 -22.04 18.56
CA SER A 453 -10.12 -21.28 19.62
C SER A 453 -11.37 -20.57 19.10
N ILE A 454 -11.31 -19.95 17.91
CA ILE A 454 -12.48 -19.33 17.28
C ILE A 454 -13.53 -20.38 16.88
N SER A 455 -13.11 -21.51 16.31
CA SER A 455 -14.04 -22.61 16.01
C SER A 455 -14.72 -23.12 17.27
N ARG A 456 -13.97 -23.28 18.37
CA ARG A 456 -14.49 -23.72 19.66
C ARG A 456 -15.47 -22.71 20.25
N LEU A 457 -15.17 -21.42 20.16
CA LEU A 457 -16.08 -20.35 20.58
C LEU A 457 -17.40 -20.42 19.78
N SER A 458 -17.31 -20.53 18.44
CA SER A 458 -18.49 -20.62 17.57
C SER A 458 -19.36 -21.85 17.90
N THR A 459 -18.77 -23.02 18.07
CA THR A 459 -19.51 -24.22 18.47
C THR A 459 -20.16 -24.07 19.85
N THR A 460 -19.44 -23.45 20.80
CA THR A 460 -19.96 -23.26 22.16
C THR A 460 -21.15 -22.31 22.17
N ILE A 461 -21.04 -21.17 21.48
CA ILE A 461 -22.14 -20.19 21.39
C ILE A 461 -23.35 -20.79 20.70
N ASN A 462 -23.16 -21.52 19.59
CA ASN A 462 -24.27 -22.15 18.87
C ASN A 462 -24.99 -23.21 19.71
N ASN A 463 -24.24 -24.11 20.37
CA ASN A 463 -24.83 -25.13 21.23
C ASN A 463 -25.54 -24.49 22.44
N ALA A 464 -24.92 -23.52 23.10
CA ALA A 464 -25.50 -22.85 24.25
C ALA A 464 -26.78 -22.07 23.87
N ASN A 465 -26.81 -21.41 22.70
CA ASN A 465 -28.00 -20.75 22.19
C ASN A 465 -29.15 -21.76 21.96
N THR A 466 -28.87 -22.98 21.49
CA THR A 466 -29.92 -24.02 21.34
C THR A 466 -30.44 -24.57 22.67
N LEU A 467 -29.59 -24.63 23.70
CA LEU A 467 -29.95 -25.16 25.01
C LEU A 467 -30.62 -24.13 25.91
N LYS A 468 -30.54 -22.85 25.57
CA LYS A 468 -30.97 -21.74 26.43
C LYS A 468 -32.44 -21.84 26.90
N GLU A 469 -33.33 -22.38 26.08
CA GLU A 469 -34.75 -22.57 26.44
C GLU A 469 -35.02 -23.90 27.16
N THR A 470 -34.23 -24.95 26.86
CA THR A 470 -34.46 -26.31 27.37
C THR A 470 -33.69 -26.64 28.64
N ASP A 471 -32.43 -26.19 28.73
CA ASP A 471 -31.56 -26.31 29.90
C ASP A 471 -30.67 -25.05 30.05
N PRO A 472 -31.19 -23.99 30.69
CA PRO A 472 -30.43 -22.76 30.88
C PRO A 472 -29.20 -22.92 31.80
N LYS A 473 -29.12 -23.98 32.62
CA LYS A 473 -27.93 -24.23 33.48
C LYS A 473 -26.77 -24.77 32.66
N GLU A 474 -27.04 -25.70 31.74
CA GLU A 474 -26.03 -26.21 30.82
C GLU A 474 -25.54 -25.12 29.86
N ALA A 475 -26.45 -24.28 29.35
CA ALA A 475 -26.10 -23.11 28.55
C ALA A 475 -25.20 -22.12 29.31
N LEU A 476 -25.54 -21.81 30.57
CA LEU A 476 -24.73 -20.95 31.43
C LEU A 476 -23.31 -21.49 31.61
N THR A 477 -23.19 -22.78 31.96
CA THR A 477 -21.90 -23.45 32.16
C THR A 477 -21.03 -23.36 30.90
N SER A 478 -21.65 -23.56 29.73
CA SER A 478 -20.97 -23.45 28.44
C SER A 478 -20.41 -22.04 28.21
N TYR A 479 -21.19 -20.99 28.45
CA TYR A 479 -20.70 -19.61 28.30
C TYR A 479 -19.60 -19.26 29.32
N GLU A 480 -19.72 -19.70 30.58
CA GLU A 480 -18.72 -19.44 31.62
C GLU A 480 -17.37 -20.08 31.29
N THR A 481 -17.38 -21.26 30.66
CA THR A 481 -16.14 -21.94 30.26
C THR A 481 -15.32 -21.15 29.22
N GLU A 482 -15.98 -20.49 28.27
CA GLU A 482 -15.32 -19.72 27.21
C GLU A 482 -15.06 -18.26 27.58
N ARG A 483 -15.71 -17.74 28.63
CA ARG A 483 -15.54 -16.36 29.09
C ARG A 483 -14.07 -16.00 29.34
N ASN A 484 -13.29 -16.91 29.91
CA ASN A 484 -11.88 -16.66 30.21
C ASN A 484 -11.03 -16.48 28.94
N ASN A 485 -11.44 -17.08 27.82
CA ASN A 485 -10.74 -17.01 26.54
C ASN A 485 -11.21 -15.80 25.71
N TYR A 486 -12.51 -15.47 25.78
CA TYR A 486 -13.15 -14.40 25.02
C TYR A 486 -14.04 -13.51 25.90
N PRO A 487 -13.44 -12.79 26.88
CA PRO A 487 -14.19 -11.96 27.82
C PRO A 487 -14.86 -10.75 27.16
N TYR A 488 -14.43 -10.40 25.95
CA TYR A 488 -14.92 -9.26 25.19
C TYR A 488 -15.92 -9.64 24.10
N SER A 489 -16.35 -10.89 23.97
CA SER A 489 -17.29 -11.31 22.91
C SER A 489 -18.70 -10.81 23.22
N SER A 490 -19.32 -10.10 22.27
CA SER A 490 -20.68 -9.58 22.50
C SER A 490 -21.72 -10.68 22.59
N GLU A 491 -21.60 -11.71 21.75
CA GLU A 491 -22.53 -12.85 21.73
C GLU A 491 -22.45 -13.65 23.03
N LEU A 492 -21.24 -13.88 23.55
CA LEU A 492 -21.02 -14.58 24.81
C LEU A 492 -21.56 -13.77 25.99
N CYS A 493 -21.30 -12.46 26.04
CA CYS A 493 -21.81 -11.62 27.13
C CYS A 493 -23.33 -11.50 27.12
N ILE A 494 -23.97 -11.37 25.96
CA ILE A 494 -25.43 -11.37 25.85
C ILE A 494 -25.98 -12.74 26.31
N GLY A 495 -25.41 -13.85 25.82
CA GLY A 495 -25.82 -15.19 26.23
C GLY A 495 -25.71 -15.42 27.74
N LEU A 496 -24.62 -14.98 28.37
CA LEU A 496 -24.46 -15.00 29.82
C LEU A 496 -25.57 -14.24 30.53
N LEU A 497 -25.80 -12.97 30.18
CA LEU A 497 -26.84 -12.15 30.80
C LEU A 497 -28.21 -12.83 30.70
N GLU A 498 -28.53 -13.40 29.53
CA GLU A 498 -29.80 -14.06 29.32
C GLU A 498 -29.97 -15.33 30.18
N SER A 499 -28.91 -16.14 30.35
CA SER A 499 -28.94 -17.31 31.24
C SER A 499 -29.04 -16.94 32.72
N TYR A 500 -28.35 -15.88 33.15
CA TYR A 500 -28.46 -15.36 34.53
C TYR A 500 -29.89 -14.89 34.84
N VAL A 501 -30.53 -14.19 33.91
CA VAL A 501 -31.95 -13.78 34.03
C VAL A 501 -32.87 -15.00 34.07
N ALA A 502 -32.68 -15.97 33.15
CA ALA A 502 -33.51 -17.17 33.09
C ALA A 502 -33.46 -18.02 34.37
N LEU A 503 -32.29 -18.07 35.02
CA LEU A 503 -32.07 -18.83 36.26
C LEU A 503 -32.31 -18.01 37.54
N SER A 504 -32.60 -16.72 37.42
CA SER A 504 -32.70 -15.78 38.54
C SER A 504 -31.47 -15.79 39.47
N LEU A 505 -30.27 -15.88 38.87
CA LEU A 505 -29.01 -15.92 39.61
C LEU A 505 -28.44 -14.52 39.82
N ASP A 506 -27.95 -14.24 41.04
CA ASP A 506 -27.36 -12.95 41.36
C ASP A 506 -25.82 -13.03 41.38
N ASN A 507 -25.17 -12.18 40.58
CA ASN A 507 -23.72 -11.98 40.57
C ASN A 507 -23.40 -10.54 40.08
N PRO A 508 -23.49 -9.54 40.97
CA PRO A 508 -23.47 -8.12 40.58
C PRO A 508 -22.20 -7.70 39.83
N SER A 509 -21.04 -8.24 40.22
CA SER A 509 -19.77 -7.92 39.58
C SER A 509 -19.69 -8.43 38.13
N LEU A 510 -20.18 -9.66 37.91
CA LEU A 510 -20.20 -10.31 36.60
C LEU A 510 -21.23 -9.65 35.67
N LEU A 511 -22.41 -9.34 36.20
CA LEU A 511 -23.48 -8.66 35.47
C LEU A 511 -23.03 -7.25 35.08
N GLY A 512 -22.47 -6.48 36.02
CA GLY A 512 -21.98 -5.13 35.76
C GLY A 512 -20.92 -5.06 34.66
N THR A 513 -19.95 -5.99 34.66
CA THR A 513 -18.93 -6.09 33.59
C THR A 513 -19.53 -6.40 32.23
N ALA A 514 -20.42 -7.40 32.15
CA ALA A 514 -21.05 -7.79 30.89
C ALA A 514 -22.00 -6.70 30.35
N ILE A 515 -22.80 -6.06 31.20
CA ILE A 515 -23.69 -4.95 30.82
C ILE A 515 -22.87 -3.78 30.27
N ASN A 516 -21.82 -3.34 30.98
CA ASN A 516 -20.99 -2.23 30.54
C ASN A 516 -20.30 -2.51 29.20
N LEU A 517 -19.95 -3.77 28.92
CA LEU A 517 -19.38 -4.15 27.64
C LEU A 517 -20.38 -4.02 26.48
N VAL A 518 -21.64 -4.43 26.64
CA VAL A 518 -22.57 -4.59 25.51
C VAL A 518 -23.60 -3.46 25.34
N LYS A 519 -23.90 -2.69 26.39
CA LYS A 519 -25.00 -1.72 26.43
C LYS A 519 -25.00 -0.75 25.24
N ASP A 520 -23.84 -0.21 24.88
CA ASP A 520 -23.69 0.83 23.85
C ASP A 520 -23.13 0.28 22.52
N MET A 521 -22.89 -1.03 22.43
CA MET A 521 -22.23 -1.61 21.26
C MET A 521 -23.17 -1.60 20.04
N PRO A 522 -22.74 -1.09 18.88
CA PRO A 522 -23.52 -1.18 17.66
C PRO A 522 -23.35 -2.58 17.06
N LEU A 523 -24.32 -3.46 17.32
CA LEU A 523 -24.32 -4.88 16.92
C LEU A 523 -25.26 -5.12 15.73
N SER A 524 -25.39 -6.39 15.34
CA SER A 524 -26.45 -6.81 14.40
C SER A 524 -27.85 -6.54 14.98
N HIS A 525 -28.85 -6.44 14.11
CA HIS A 525 -30.23 -6.20 14.56
C HIS A 525 -30.72 -7.24 15.58
N ASP A 526 -30.44 -8.51 15.32
CA ASP A 526 -30.78 -9.64 16.21
C ASP A 526 -30.12 -9.52 17.58
N LEU A 527 -28.81 -9.25 17.62
CA LEU A 527 -28.07 -9.10 18.88
C LEU A 527 -28.50 -7.86 19.66
N MET A 528 -28.83 -6.75 18.99
CA MET A 528 -29.40 -5.58 19.65
C MET A 528 -30.75 -5.90 20.28
N GLN A 529 -31.64 -6.61 19.57
CA GLN A 529 -32.93 -7.02 20.12
C GLN A 529 -32.77 -7.92 21.36
N ARG A 530 -31.88 -8.91 21.28
CA ARG A 530 -31.53 -9.78 22.42
C ARG A 530 -30.99 -9.01 23.61
N ARG A 531 -30.02 -8.12 23.37
CA ARG A 531 -29.43 -7.23 24.38
C ARG A 531 -30.51 -6.37 25.04
N ASP A 532 -31.33 -5.69 24.25
CA ASP A 532 -32.31 -4.72 24.78
C ASP A 532 -33.37 -5.44 25.60
N ASN A 533 -33.80 -6.63 25.17
CA ASN A 533 -34.69 -7.49 25.95
C ASN A 533 -34.07 -7.85 27.31
N VAL A 534 -32.86 -8.40 27.36
CA VAL A 534 -32.25 -8.84 28.63
C VAL A 534 -31.97 -7.66 29.56
N LEU A 535 -31.53 -6.51 29.04
CA LEU A 535 -31.30 -5.31 29.83
C LEU A 535 -32.62 -4.78 30.43
N SER A 536 -33.72 -4.82 29.68
CA SER A 536 -35.03 -4.41 30.20
C SER A 536 -35.49 -5.27 31.39
N PHE A 537 -35.24 -6.59 31.36
CA PHE A 537 -35.54 -7.50 32.47
C PHE A 537 -34.67 -7.24 33.70
N LEU A 538 -33.39 -6.94 33.50
CA LEU A 538 -32.46 -6.63 34.60
C LEU A 538 -32.83 -5.30 35.27
N HIS A 539 -33.22 -4.27 34.49
CA HIS A 539 -33.69 -2.99 35.02
C HIS A 539 -35.01 -3.10 35.80
N ALA A 540 -35.91 -3.99 35.38
CA ALA A 540 -37.19 -4.22 36.06
C ALA A 540 -37.06 -4.93 37.41
N ASN A 541 -35.92 -5.57 37.71
CA ASN A 541 -35.68 -6.32 38.93
C ASN A 541 -34.53 -5.69 39.76
N PRO A 542 -34.82 -4.72 40.65
CA PRO A 542 -33.78 -3.98 41.39
C PRO A 542 -32.90 -4.85 42.30
N ASN A 543 -33.34 -6.07 42.62
CA ASN A 543 -32.55 -7.04 43.39
C ASN A 543 -31.28 -7.52 42.65
N PHE A 544 -31.14 -7.31 41.34
CA PHE A 544 -29.94 -7.68 40.57
C PHE A 544 -28.89 -6.56 40.48
N ILE A 545 -29.24 -5.33 40.86
CA ILE A 545 -28.40 -4.15 40.68
C ILE A 545 -28.24 -3.46 42.03
N SER A 546 -27.45 -4.05 42.93
CA SER A 546 -26.84 -3.26 44.00
C SER A 546 -25.85 -2.29 43.34
N GLU A 547 -26.08 -0.98 43.49
CA GLU A 547 -25.31 0.11 42.88
C GLU A 547 -23.80 -0.16 42.86
N PHE A 548 -23.22 -0.27 41.66
CA PHE A 548 -21.77 -0.24 41.45
C PHE A 548 -21.38 1.04 40.72
N ASP A 549 -20.54 1.84 41.39
CA ASP A 549 -19.90 3.02 40.84
C ASP A 549 -19.11 2.69 39.56
N SER A 550 -19.31 3.52 38.54
CA SER A 550 -18.85 3.35 37.15
C SER A 550 -17.34 3.46 36.91
N ASN A 551 -16.47 3.37 37.93
CA ASN A 551 -15.08 3.82 37.83
C ASN A 551 -13.97 2.74 37.98
N ASN A 552 -14.27 1.47 38.23
CA ASN A 552 -13.22 0.49 38.62
C ASN A 552 -12.89 -0.65 37.63
N LEU A 553 -13.19 -0.51 36.33
CA LEU A 553 -12.91 -1.58 35.35
C LEU A 553 -11.86 -1.26 34.28
N ALA A 554 -11.09 -0.17 34.45
CA ALA A 554 -10.02 0.18 33.52
C ALA A 554 -8.84 -0.82 33.47
N HIS A 555 -8.80 -1.87 34.32
CA HIS A 555 -7.58 -2.68 34.50
C HIS A 555 -7.78 -4.20 34.68
N VAL A 556 -8.87 -4.81 34.21
CA VAL A 556 -8.95 -6.29 34.18
C VAL A 556 -8.32 -6.81 32.89
N ILE A 557 -6.99 -6.88 32.87
CA ILE A 557 -6.25 -7.64 31.86
C ILE A 557 -6.44 -9.12 32.21
N TYR A 558 -7.24 -9.83 31.41
CA TYR A 558 -7.37 -11.29 31.55
C TYR A 558 -6.07 -11.96 31.10
N PRO A 559 -5.35 -12.66 31.99
CA PRO A 559 -3.98 -13.14 31.74
C PRO A 559 -3.85 -14.24 30.66
N ASN A 560 -4.97 -14.74 30.13
CA ASN A 560 -5.00 -15.90 29.23
C ASN A 560 -5.30 -15.58 27.75
N GLN A 561 -5.64 -14.34 27.39
CA GLN A 561 -5.49 -13.94 25.99
C GLN A 561 -4.02 -13.65 25.78
N SER A 562 -3.27 -14.68 25.37
CA SER A 562 -1.89 -14.52 24.97
C SER A 562 -1.79 -13.32 24.04
N HIS A 563 -0.97 -12.33 24.42
CA HIS A 563 -0.59 -11.23 23.56
C HIS A 563 -0.07 -11.71 22.18
N SER A 564 0.17 -13.01 21.96
CA SER A 564 0.58 -13.66 20.71
C SER A 564 -0.10 -13.16 19.42
N VAL A 565 -1.42 -12.91 19.39
CA VAL A 565 -2.09 -12.41 18.18
C VAL A 565 -1.69 -10.96 17.89
N LEU A 566 -1.48 -10.16 18.95
CA LEU A 566 -1.05 -8.77 18.88
C LEU A 566 0.47 -8.65 18.66
N ASP A 567 1.27 -9.41 19.42
CA ASP A 567 2.74 -9.42 19.47
C ASP A 567 3.37 -9.79 18.14
N LYS A 568 2.83 -10.80 17.44
CA LYS A 568 3.41 -11.29 16.17
C LYS A 568 3.49 -10.18 15.11
N ARG A 569 2.52 -9.26 15.08
CA ARG A 569 2.51 -8.14 14.12
C ARG A 569 3.37 -6.96 14.57
N TYR A 570 3.49 -6.70 15.88
CA TYR A 570 4.42 -5.68 16.41
C TYR A 570 5.89 -6.05 16.14
N GLN A 571 6.24 -7.34 16.20
CA GLN A 571 7.56 -7.83 15.79
C GLN A 571 7.81 -7.73 14.28
N LEU A 572 6.77 -7.86 13.44
CA LEU A 572 6.91 -7.74 11.98
C LEU A 572 7.22 -6.34 11.48
N SER A 573 6.83 -5.30 12.23
CA SER A 573 7.28 -3.94 11.92
C SER A 573 8.79 -3.73 12.13
N LEU A 574 9.48 -4.71 12.72
CA LEU A 574 10.92 -4.72 13.03
C LEU A 574 11.67 -5.87 12.34
N SER A 575 11.00 -6.75 11.58
CA SER A 575 11.62 -7.91 10.94
C SER A 575 11.68 -7.76 9.41
N VAL A 576 12.39 -6.74 8.95
CA VAL A 576 13.08 -6.72 7.65
C VAL A 576 14.46 -6.12 7.87
#